data_AF-A0A0J7KXN3-F1
#
_entry.id   AF-A0A0J7KXN3-F1
#
_cell.length_a   1.000
_cell.length_b   1.000
_cell.length_c   1.000
_cell.angle_alpha   90.00
_cell.angle_beta   90.00
_cell.angle_gamma   90.00
#
_symmetry.space_group_name_H-M   'P 1'
#
loop_
_entity.id
_entity.type
_entity.pdbx_description
1 polymer ?
#
loop_
_entity_poly.entity_id
_entity_poly.type
_entity_poly.pdbx_seq_one_letter_code
_entity_poly.pdbx_strand_id
1 'polypeptide(L)'
;MEPTLQCYVEEEDKNDLPDFENVNVIPSYVDMTLNLWTSKATTCLINQYKKYRSQVGQSTQIKSLREMFEMISMEMQKYGFYFSPQKCENKWRVLERKYKNLVFRERVKKPGRMRHYGQWEHKRALDEIFNEKKKHVYLEKNDPQPSGGSPKYPLVLLKRTCGQGSDLSVNQQHEDPLAPKATTSGKNEETDYKRTLTILFEKFAEEMEKNFAVAEKNKERRHKEKMAVRHQELELKKQLLKLKEQKMELQRCQIIAAAQNLRLNMK
;
A
#
# COMPACT_ATOMS: atom_id res chain seq x y z
N MET A 1 48.30 -46.83 -25.74
CA MET A 1 49.31 -46.96 -24.67
C MET A 1 48.87 -46.04 -23.55
N GLU A 2 48.15 -46.60 -22.57
CA GLU A 2 47.83 -45.96 -21.30
C GLU A 2 49.01 -46.15 -20.34
N PRO A 3 49.19 -45.24 -19.36
CA PRO A 3 49.85 -45.57 -18.12
C PRO A 3 48.88 -45.51 -16.93
N THR A 4 48.86 -46.67 -16.30
CA THR A 4 48.39 -47.18 -15.01
C THR A 4 48.54 -46.27 -13.78
N LEU A 5 47.47 -46.27 -12.98
CA LEU A 5 47.33 -46.23 -11.51
C LEU A 5 48.58 -45.99 -10.63
N GLN A 6 48.45 -45.09 -9.64
CA GLN A 6 48.92 -45.39 -8.29
C GLN A 6 48.06 -44.73 -7.20
N CYS A 7 47.54 -45.62 -6.34
CA CYS A 7 46.83 -45.38 -5.10
C CYS A 7 47.85 -45.27 -3.95
N TYR A 8 47.61 -44.42 -2.95
CA TYR A 8 48.18 -44.59 -1.62
C TYR A 8 47.22 -44.04 -0.55
N VAL A 9 46.92 -44.89 0.42
CA VAL A 9 46.16 -44.68 1.66
C VAL A 9 47.05 -45.21 2.78
N GLU A 10 47.16 -44.47 3.88
CA GLU A 10 47.42 -44.88 5.28
C GLU A 10 47.40 -43.56 6.09
N GLU A 11 46.43 -43.31 7.00
CA GLU A 11 46.32 -43.82 8.39
C GLU A 11 47.56 -43.43 9.21
N GLU A 12 47.57 -42.96 10.44
CA GLU A 12 46.66 -42.57 11.53
C GLU A 12 47.59 -41.79 12.49
N ASP A 13 47.12 -40.80 13.25
CA ASP A 13 47.75 -40.52 14.55
C ASP A 13 46.72 -39.98 15.55
N LYS A 14 46.59 -40.73 16.65
CA LYS A 14 45.62 -40.56 17.72
C LYS A 14 46.19 -39.74 18.88
N ASN A 15 45.28 -39.00 19.50
CA ASN A 15 45.29 -38.50 20.89
C ASN A 15 46.21 -37.34 21.23
N ASP A 16 45.62 -36.19 21.56
CA ASP A 16 45.62 -35.72 22.96
C ASP A 16 44.55 -34.64 23.18
N LEU A 17 43.64 -34.92 24.10
CA LEU A 17 42.77 -33.94 24.75
C LEU A 17 43.63 -33.04 25.65
N PRO A 18 43.19 -31.80 25.89
CA PRO A 18 42.76 -31.53 27.25
C PRO A 18 41.38 -30.88 27.31
N ASP A 19 40.55 -31.49 28.13
CA ASP A 19 39.42 -30.88 28.83
C ASP A 19 39.97 -29.87 29.86
N PHE A 20 39.49 -28.63 29.83
CA PHE A 20 39.15 -27.82 31.01
C PHE A 20 38.54 -26.47 30.60
N GLU A 21 37.24 -26.35 30.91
CA GLU A 21 36.42 -25.18 31.23
C GLU A 21 36.87 -23.74 30.88
N ASN A 22 35.98 -23.08 30.11
CA ASN A 22 35.37 -21.77 30.38
C ASN A 22 36.28 -20.52 30.47
N VAL A 23 36.37 -19.75 29.37
CA VAL A 23 36.10 -18.29 29.41
C VAL A 23 35.55 -17.83 28.05
N ASN A 24 34.36 -17.25 28.12
CA ASN A 24 33.69 -16.41 27.12
C ASN A 24 34.60 -15.59 26.18
N VAL A 25 34.81 -16.06 24.93
CA VAL A 25 35.29 -15.22 23.82
C VAL A 25 34.57 -15.61 22.50
N ILE A 26 33.30 -15.19 22.42
CA ILE A 26 32.66 -14.44 21.32
C ILE A 26 32.90 -14.90 19.85
N PRO A 27 31.82 -15.07 19.05
CA PRO A 27 31.72 -14.28 17.81
C PRO A 27 30.45 -13.40 17.76
N SER A 28 30.58 -12.16 18.24
CA SER A 28 29.58 -11.08 18.35
C SER A 28 29.11 -10.55 16.99
N TYR A 29 29.56 -11.17 15.90
CA TYR A 29 29.18 -10.82 14.55
C TYR A 29 28.00 -11.67 14.03
N VAL A 30 27.83 -12.90 14.54
CA VAL A 30 26.79 -13.81 14.07
C VAL A 30 25.41 -13.37 14.58
N ASP A 31 25.34 -12.84 15.81
CA ASP A 31 24.08 -12.50 16.49
C ASP A 31 23.32 -11.30 15.88
N MET A 32 24.04 -10.36 15.25
CA MET A 32 23.42 -9.15 14.69
C MET A 32 22.58 -9.46 13.43
N THR A 33 22.92 -10.52 12.69
CA THR A 33 22.19 -10.93 11.49
C THR A 33 20.94 -11.77 11.80
N LEU A 34 20.90 -12.46 12.95
CA LEU A 34 19.79 -13.33 13.37
C LEU A 34 18.50 -12.56 13.67
N ASN A 35 18.63 -11.29 14.05
CA ASN A 35 17.52 -10.40 14.42
C ASN A 35 17.08 -9.47 13.27
N LEU A 36 17.60 -9.65 12.05
CA LEU A 36 17.26 -8.81 10.90
C LEU A 36 16.12 -9.41 10.08
N TRP A 37 15.10 -8.61 9.79
CA TRP A 37 13.99 -9.01 8.92
C TRP A 37 14.40 -9.04 7.46
N THR A 38 15.03 -10.13 7.04
CA THR A 38 15.28 -10.43 5.63
C THR A 38 13.99 -10.80 4.89
N SER A 39 14.03 -10.78 3.55
CA SER A 39 12.91 -11.24 2.71
C SER A 39 12.54 -12.70 3.02
N LYS A 40 13.55 -13.56 3.27
CA LYS A 40 13.35 -14.96 3.67
C LYS A 40 12.67 -15.07 5.04
N ALA A 41 13.14 -14.33 6.05
CA ALA A 41 12.51 -14.31 7.38
C ALA A 41 11.07 -13.80 7.33
N THR A 42 10.81 -12.78 6.52
CA THR A 42 9.47 -12.20 6.36
C THR A 42 8.53 -13.17 5.64
N THR A 43 9.02 -13.87 4.61
CA THR A 43 8.26 -14.93 3.93
C THR A 43 7.93 -16.08 4.88
N CYS A 44 8.90 -16.51 5.70
CA CYS A 44 8.70 -17.53 6.72
C CYS A 44 7.59 -17.13 7.71
N LEU A 45 7.63 -15.90 8.23
CA LEU A 45 6.59 -15.37 9.12
C LEU A 45 5.20 -15.44 8.48
N ILE A 46 5.07 -15.03 7.21
CA ILE A 46 3.79 -15.03 6.49
C ILE A 46 3.25 -16.46 6.32
N ASN A 47 4.13 -17.40 5.95
CA ASN A 47 3.74 -18.80 5.77
C ASN A 47 3.29 -19.44 7.08
N GLN A 48 4.02 -19.22 8.18
CA GLN A 48 3.63 -19.75 9.49
C GLN A 48 2.34 -19.12 9.99
N TYR A 49 2.16 -17.81 9.78
CA TYR A 49 0.89 -17.15 10.09
C TYR A 49 -0.27 -17.79 9.31
N LYS A 50 -0.12 -18.00 7.99
CA LYS A 50 -1.15 -18.65 7.17
C LYS A 50 -1.52 -20.04 7.70
N LYS A 51 -0.51 -20.83 8.11
CA LYS A 51 -0.68 -22.18 8.65
C LYS A 51 -1.44 -22.20 9.98
N TYR A 52 -1.00 -21.40 10.95
CA TYR A 52 -1.56 -21.45 12.31
C TYR A 52 -2.83 -20.62 12.48
N ARG A 53 -3.09 -19.63 11.60
CA ARG A 53 -4.24 -18.73 11.75
C ARG A 53 -5.60 -19.44 11.70
N SER A 54 -5.72 -20.51 10.93
CA SER A 54 -6.92 -21.36 10.87
C SER A 54 -7.07 -22.25 12.11
N GLN A 55 -5.97 -22.61 12.76
CA GLN A 55 -5.95 -23.50 13.92
C GLN A 55 -6.26 -22.79 15.26
N VAL A 56 -6.17 -21.46 15.28
CA VAL A 56 -6.52 -20.63 16.45
C VAL A 56 -7.99 -20.80 16.80
N GLY A 57 -8.27 -21.28 18.01
CA GLY A 57 -9.63 -21.48 18.53
C GLY A 57 -10.35 -22.72 17.98
N GLN A 58 -9.74 -23.45 17.04
CA GLN A 58 -10.26 -24.74 16.54
C GLN A 58 -9.56 -25.93 17.19
N SER A 59 -8.29 -25.78 17.56
CA SER A 59 -7.49 -26.82 18.19
C SER A 59 -7.31 -26.55 19.68
N THR A 60 -7.14 -27.61 20.49
CA THR A 60 -6.81 -27.50 21.92
C THR A 60 -5.40 -26.92 22.16
N GLN A 61 -4.56 -26.88 21.12
CA GLN A 61 -3.16 -26.44 21.19
C GLN A 61 -2.99 -24.92 21.08
N ILE A 62 -3.88 -24.21 20.38
CA ILE A 62 -3.79 -22.76 20.20
C ILE A 62 -5.14 -22.12 20.54
N LYS A 63 -5.27 -21.65 21.78
CA LYS A 63 -6.48 -21.04 22.33
C LYS A 63 -6.56 -19.55 21.98
N SER A 64 -5.42 -18.89 21.79
CA SER A 64 -5.37 -17.45 21.52
C SER A 64 -4.40 -17.04 20.41
N LEU A 65 -4.57 -15.82 19.89
CA LEU A 65 -3.62 -15.21 18.96
C LEU A 65 -2.22 -15.02 19.58
N ARG A 66 -2.15 -14.83 20.91
CA ARG A 66 -0.89 -14.71 21.63
C ARG A 66 -0.10 -16.02 21.56
N GLU A 67 -0.74 -17.14 21.91
CA GLU A 67 -0.16 -18.48 21.80
C GLU A 67 0.20 -18.84 20.35
N MET A 68 -0.59 -18.38 19.37
CA MET A 68 -0.24 -18.55 17.95
C MET A 68 1.11 -17.91 17.62
N PHE A 69 1.38 -16.70 18.13
CA PHE A 69 2.66 -16.03 17.91
C PHE A 69 3.81 -16.66 18.72
N GLU A 70 3.53 -17.30 19.85
CA GLU A 70 4.49 -18.12 20.59
C GLU A 70 4.91 -19.34 19.74
N MET A 71 3.95 -20.06 19.16
CA MET A 71 4.20 -21.16 18.24
C MET A 71 4.95 -20.72 16.98
N ILE A 72 4.56 -19.59 16.39
CA ILE A 72 5.25 -19.03 15.22
C ILE A 72 6.71 -18.69 15.55
N SER A 73 6.97 -18.09 16.70
CA SER A 73 8.33 -17.75 17.16
C SER A 73 9.19 -19.01 17.27
N MET A 74 8.68 -20.07 17.89
CA MET A 74 9.39 -21.36 17.96
C MET A 74 9.66 -21.96 16.59
N GLU A 75 8.68 -21.93 15.69
CA GLU A 75 8.87 -22.43 14.32
C GLU A 75 9.91 -21.60 13.57
N MET A 76 9.88 -20.28 13.69
CA MET A 76 10.88 -19.40 13.06
C MET A 76 12.30 -19.73 13.52
N GLN A 77 12.49 -20.07 14.81
CA GLN A 77 13.78 -20.49 15.34
C GLN A 77 14.29 -21.78 14.68
N LYS A 78 13.41 -22.74 14.36
CA LYS A 78 13.77 -23.97 13.63
C LYS A 78 14.31 -23.67 12.22
N TYR A 79 13.88 -22.57 11.61
CA TYR A 79 14.38 -22.10 10.31
C TYR A 79 15.62 -21.18 10.44
N GLY A 80 16.19 -21.04 11.64
CA GLY A 80 17.36 -20.19 11.90
C GLY A 80 17.04 -18.71 12.10
N PHE A 81 15.77 -18.35 12.34
CA PHE A 81 15.34 -16.97 12.60
C PHE A 81 14.90 -16.79 14.05
N TYR A 82 15.68 -16.03 14.82
CA TYR A 82 15.47 -15.87 16.25
C TYR A 82 14.70 -14.58 16.56
N PHE A 83 13.37 -14.66 16.46
CA PHE A 83 12.48 -13.55 16.81
C PHE A 83 11.59 -13.93 17.99
N SER A 84 11.46 -13.02 18.95
CA SER A 84 10.48 -13.21 20.04
C SER A 84 9.04 -13.15 19.50
N PRO A 85 8.07 -13.76 20.21
CA PRO A 85 6.66 -13.73 19.80
C PRO A 85 6.14 -12.31 19.55
N GLN A 86 6.53 -11.38 20.43
CA GLN A 86 6.19 -9.96 20.31
C GLN A 86 6.78 -9.30 19.06
N LYS A 87 8.02 -9.64 18.68
CA LYS A 87 8.65 -9.13 17.44
C LYS A 87 7.91 -9.66 16.21
N CYS A 88 7.53 -10.94 16.19
CA CYS A 88 6.73 -11.54 15.13
C CYS A 88 5.37 -10.85 14.97
N GLU A 89 4.67 -10.62 16.08
CA GLU A 89 3.39 -9.92 16.08
C GLU A 89 3.51 -8.47 15.56
N ASN A 90 4.49 -7.72 16.06
CA ASN A 90 4.70 -6.34 15.63
C ASN A 90 5.04 -6.25 14.13
N LYS A 91 5.91 -7.15 13.65
CA LYS A 91 6.23 -7.25 12.22
C LYS A 91 4.98 -7.59 11.40
N TRP A 92 4.16 -8.52 11.87
CA TRP A 92 2.90 -8.89 11.23
C TRP A 92 1.94 -7.70 11.10
N ARG A 93 1.72 -6.95 12.18
CA ARG A 93 0.90 -5.73 12.17
C ARG A 93 1.40 -4.68 11.16
N VAL A 94 2.73 -4.53 11.04
CA VAL A 94 3.34 -3.63 10.03
C VAL A 94 3.04 -4.11 8.60
N LEU A 95 3.18 -5.41 8.33
CA LEU A 95 2.86 -5.99 7.02
C LEU A 95 1.36 -5.81 6.70
N GLU A 96 0.48 -6.08 7.65
CA GLU A 96 -0.96 -5.92 7.49
C GLU A 96 -1.34 -4.46 7.19
N ARG A 97 -0.80 -3.49 7.94
CA ARG A 97 -1.06 -2.07 7.70
C ARG A 97 -0.57 -1.64 6.33
N LYS A 98 0.65 -2.05 5.94
CA LYS A 98 1.22 -1.76 4.61
C LYS A 98 0.34 -2.36 3.51
N TYR A 99 -0.11 -3.59 3.66
CA TYR A 99 -1.01 -4.27 2.73
C TYR A 99 -2.36 -3.53 2.60
N LYS A 100 -3.03 -3.24 3.72
CA LYS A 100 -4.32 -2.50 3.70
C LYS A 100 -4.18 -1.14 3.03
N ASN A 101 -3.09 -0.42 3.28
CA ASN A 101 -2.80 0.86 2.64
C ASN A 101 -2.60 0.71 1.12
N LEU A 102 -1.90 -0.33 0.68
CA LEU A 102 -1.72 -0.61 -0.75
C LEU A 102 -3.06 -0.94 -1.41
N VAL A 103 -3.84 -1.83 -0.82
CA VAL A 103 -5.16 -2.24 -1.34
C VAL A 103 -6.14 -1.07 -1.36
N PHE A 104 -6.17 -0.25 -0.31
CA PHE A 104 -7.00 0.96 -0.27
C PHE A 104 -6.62 1.93 -1.40
N ARG A 105 -5.32 2.21 -1.56
CA ARG A 105 -4.81 3.05 -2.65
C ARG A 105 -5.10 2.46 -4.03
N GLU A 106 -5.11 1.13 -4.16
CA GLU A 106 -5.49 0.44 -5.39
C GLU A 106 -6.98 0.58 -5.72
N ARG A 107 -7.87 0.58 -4.71
CA ARG A 107 -9.33 0.73 -4.90
C ARG A 107 -9.75 2.17 -5.11
N VAL A 108 -9.10 3.13 -4.46
CA VAL A 108 -9.41 4.57 -4.54
C VAL A 108 -8.75 5.22 -5.79
N LYS A 109 -8.23 4.41 -6.71
CA LYS A 109 -7.56 4.91 -7.93
C LYS A 109 -8.52 5.76 -8.76
N LYS A 110 -8.25 7.06 -8.79
CA LYS A 110 -8.68 7.93 -9.90
C LYS A 110 -7.86 7.55 -11.13
N PRO A 111 -8.49 7.29 -12.30
CA PRO A 111 -7.78 6.93 -13.52
C PRO A 111 -6.81 8.06 -13.89
N GLY A 112 -5.50 7.81 -13.82
CA GLY A 112 -4.49 8.75 -14.34
C GLY A 112 -3.37 9.20 -13.40
N ARG A 113 -3.33 8.79 -12.12
CA ARG A 113 -2.15 8.96 -11.25
C ARG A 113 -1.64 7.61 -10.76
N MET A 114 -1.15 6.81 -11.70
CA MET A 114 -0.59 5.50 -11.40
C MET A 114 0.82 5.67 -10.83
N ARG A 115 0.94 5.81 -9.50
CA ARG A 115 2.20 5.43 -8.86
C ARG A 115 2.24 3.90 -8.90
N HIS A 116 3.08 3.35 -9.75
CA HIS A 116 3.50 1.97 -9.64
C HIS A 116 4.25 1.87 -8.31
N TYR A 117 3.56 1.46 -7.25
CA TYR A 117 4.23 0.82 -6.14
C TYR A 117 4.76 -0.46 -6.77
N GLY A 118 6.07 -0.50 -7.03
CA GLY A 118 6.73 -1.64 -7.67
C GLY A 118 6.32 -2.96 -7.01
N GLN A 119 6.57 -4.07 -7.70
CA GLN A 119 6.24 -5.41 -7.22
C GLN A 119 6.66 -5.57 -5.76
N TRP A 120 5.69 -5.49 -4.84
CA TRP A 120 5.97 -5.72 -3.43
C TRP A 120 6.03 -7.23 -3.24
N GLU A 121 7.23 -7.73 -2.97
CA GLU A 121 7.59 -9.16 -2.92
C GLU A 121 6.58 -10.03 -2.17
N HIS A 122 6.07 -9.55 -1.04
CA HIS A 122 5.15 -10.31 -0.18
C HIS A 122 3.67 -9.98 -0.42
N LYS A 123 3.34 -9.12 -1.40
CA LYS A 123 1.96 -8.73 -1.69
C LYS A 123 1.11 -9.97 -2.02
N ARG A 124 1.61 -10.86 -2.89
CA ARG A 124 0.90 -12.05 -3.33
C ARG A 124 0.53 -12.97 -2.16
N ALA A 125 1.48 -13.23 -1.27
CA ALA A 125 1.25 -14.08 -0.10
C ALA A 125 0.22 -13.47 0.87
N LEU A 126 0.20 -12.13 1.01
CA LEU A 126 -0.81 -11.43 1.82
C LEU A 126 -2.17 -11.34 1.10
N ASP A 127 -2.18 -11.22 -0.23
CA ASP A 127 -3.40 -11.30 -1.04
C ASP A 127 -4.11 -12.65 -0.80
N GLU A 128 -3.38 -13.76 -0.70
CA GLU A 128 -3.96 -15.08 -0.39
C GLU A 128 -4.63 -15.09 0.98
N ILE A 129 -3.99 -14.54 2.01
CA ILE A 129 -4.50 -14.54 3.39
C ILE A 129 -5.71 -13.59 3.55
N PHE A 130 -5.70 -12.44 2.86
CA PHE A 130 -6.70 -11.39 3.08
C PHE A 130 -7.80 -11.31 1.99
N ASN A 131 -7.58 -11.81 0.76
CA ASN A 131 -8.59 -11.80 -0.30
C ASN A 131 -9.45 -13.06 -0.36
N GLU A 132 -9.14 -14.13 0.40
CA GLU A 132 -9.98 -15.33 0.46
C GLU A 132 -11.43 -15.01 0.89
N LYS A 133 -11.59 -14.04 1.81
CA LYS A 133 -12.90 -13.51 2.24
C LYS A 133 -13.72 -12.81 1.14
N LYS A 134 -13.09 -12.42 0.02
CA LYS A 134 -13.78 -11.79 -1.12
C LYS A 134 -14.23 -12.79 -2.19
N LYS A 135 -13.66 -13.99 -2.22
CA LYS A 135 -14.07 -15.04 -3.17
C LYS A 135 -15.45 -15.60 -2.80
N HIS A 136 -15.75 -15.75 -1.51
CA HIS A 136 -17.07 -16.23 -1.05
C HIS A 136 -18.23 -15.28 -1.38
N VAL A 137 -17.98 -13.98 -1.59
CA VAL A 137 -19.05 -13.02 -1.94
C VAL A 137 -19.55 -13.19 -3.38
N TYR A 138 -18.78 -13.84 -4.26
CA TYR A 138 -19.16 -14.06 -5.66
C TYR A 138 -19.69 -15.46 -5.96
N LEU A 139 -19.57 -16.42 -5.04
CA LEU A 139 -20.06 -17.78 -5.26
C LEU A 139 -21.55 -17.95 -4.94
N GLU A 140 -22.15 -17.05 -4.16
CA GLU A 140 -23.55 -17.15 -3.71
C GLU A 140 -24.55 -16.51 -4.71
N LYS A 141 -24.07 -15.86 -5.79
CA LYS A 141 -24.93 -15.08 -6.69
C LYS A 141 -25.37 -15.80 -7.97
N ASN A 142 -25.14 -17.11 -8.09
CA ASN A 142 -25.48 -17.88 -9.28
C ASN A 142 -26.44 -19.05 -9.01
N ASP A 143 -27.38 -18.91 -8.08
CA ASP A 143 -28.60 -19.73 -8.11
C ASP A 143 -29.76 -18.89 -8.64
N PRO A 144 -30.33 -19.20 -9.82
CA PRO A 144 -31.55 -18.57 -10.30
C PRO A 144 -32.76 -19.19 -9.58
N GLN A 145 -33.32 -18.48 -8.59
CA GLN A 145 -34.67 -18.75 -8.08
C GLN A 145 -35.68 -17.77 -8.68
N PRO A 146 -36.93 -18.20 -8.96
CA PRO A 146 -37.84 -17.50 -9.84
C PRO A 146 -38.63 -16.40 -9.11
N SER A 147 -38.76 -15.28 -9.83
CA SER A 147 -39.90 -14.36 -9.89
C SER A 147 -41.11 -14.68 -8.99
N GLY A 148 -41.36 -13.80 -8.01
CA GLY A 148 -42.68 -13.68 -7.39
C GLY A 148 -42.75 -12.60 -6.29
N GLY A 149 -43.43 -11.48 -6.57
CA GLY A 149 -44.16 -10.69 -5.55
C GLY A 149 -43.43 -9.51 -4.89
N SER A 150 -43.71 -8.31 -5.40
CA SER A 150 -43.64 -7.00 -4.70
C SER A 150 -44.71 -6.91 -3.57
N PRO A 151 -44.85 -5.86 -2.70
CA PRO A 151 -44.14 -4.57 -2.66
C PRO A 151 -43.88 -3.91 -1.26
N LYS A 152 -43.16 -2.76 -1.32
CA LYS A 152 -43.14 -1.56 -0.43
C LYS A 152 -42.37 -1.62 0.91
N TYR A 153 -41.39 -0.73 1.09
CA TYR A 153 -41.40 0.51 1.92
C TYR A 153 -40.07 1.30 1.74
N PRO A 154 -40.01 2.62 2.05
CA PRO A 154 -39.32 3.60 1.21
C PRO A 154 -37.92 4.04 1.68
N LEU A 155 -37.12 4.39 0.66
CA LEU A 155 -35.78 4.97 0.73
C LEU A 155 -35.87 6.47 1.10
N VAL A 156 -35.40 6.85 2.29
CA VAL A 156 -35.26 8.26 2.67
C VAL A 156 -33.94 8.81 2.08
N LEU A 157 -34.10 9.55 0.98
CA LEU A 157 -33.06 10.36 0.34
C LEU A 157 -33.08 11.76 0.98
N LEU A 158 -32.13 12.05 1.88
CA LEU A 158 -31.98 13.40 2.45
C LEU A 158 -31.01 14.23 1.60
N LYS A 159 -31.56 15.00 0.66
CA LYS A 159 -30.86 16.05 -0.10
C LYS A 159 -31.20 17.40 0.54
N ARG A 160 -30.19 18.04 1.13
CA ARG A 160 -30.30 19.32 1.84
C ARG A 160 -30.11 20.46 0.86
N THR A 161 -31.17 21.24 0.62
CA THR A 161 -31.13 22.55 -0.02
C THR A 161 -31.95 23.54 0.82
N CYS A 162 -31.25 24.51 1.39
CA CYS A 162 -31.74 25.77 1.94
C CYS A 162 -32.12 26.70 0.77
N GLY A 163 -33.13 27.57 0.75
CA GLY A 163 -34.18 27.98 1.68
C GLY A 163 -34.89 29.20 1.06
N GLN A 164 -36.16 29.46 1.41
CA GLN A 164 -36.79 30.81 1.38
C GLN A 164 -38.27 30.76 1.79
N GLY A 165 -38.69 31.73 2.61
CA GLY A 165 -40.05 32.29 2.54
C GLY A 165 -40.96 32.16 3.77
N SER A 166 -40.91 33.17 4.63
CA SER A 166 -42.05 33.94 5.17
C SER A 166 -43.08 33.33 6.15
N ASP A 167 -43.07 33.92 7.35
CA ASP A 167 -44.18 34.47 8.14
C ASP A 167 -45.48 33.68 8.34
N LEU A 168 -45.76 33.29 9.59
CA LEU A 168 -46.77 33.96 10.45
C LEU A 168 -46.89 33.34 11.85
N SER A 169 -47.16 34.24 12.79
CA SER A 169 -47.44 34.18 14.24
C SER A 169 -48.32 33.03 14.75
N VAL A 170 -48.04 32.50 15.96
CA VAL A 170 -49.00 32.36 17.09
C VAL A 170 -48.24 32.14 18.42
N ASN A 171 -48.65 32.90 19.44
CA ASN A 171 -48.32 32.84 20.87
C ASN A 171 -48.25 31.43 21.49
N GLN A 172 -47.24 31.20 22.34
CA GLN A 172 -47.46 30.51 23.63
C GLN A 172 -46.35 30.84 24.64
N GLN A 173 -46.76 31.43 25.76
CA GLN A 173 -45.94 31.66 26.94
C GLN A 173 -45.53 30.33 27.56
N HIS A 174 -44.24 30.14 27.78
CA HIS A 174 -43.74 29.19 28.76
C HIS A 174 -42.44 29.76 29.37
N GLU A 175 -42.55 30.28 30.58
CA GLU A 175 -41.42 30.73 31.39
C GLU A 175 -40.50 29.53 31.69
N ASP A 176 -39.21 29.68 31.43
CA ASP A 176 -38.15 28.72 31.77
C ASP A 176 -37.34 29.28 32.95
N PRO A 177 -37.35 28.64 34.14
CA PRO A 177 -36.89 29.24 35.38
C PRO A 177 -35.38 29.04 35.65
N LEU A 178 -34.51 29.19 34.65
CA LEU A 178 -33.05 29.09 34.85
C LEU A 178 -32.26 30.09 33.99
N ALA A 179 -32.44 31.39 34.25
CA ALA A 179 -31.54 32.43 33.77
C ALA A 179 -30.68 33.02 34.90
N PRO A 180 -29.34 33.12 34.76
CA PRO A 180 -28.47 33.81 35.71
C PRO A 180 -28.62 35.33 35.56
N LYS A 181 -28.71 36.02 36.71
CA LYS A 181 -28.86 37.48 36.81
C LYS A 181 -27.60 38.19 36.31
N ALA A 182 -27.79 39.12 35.37
CA ALA A 182 -26.75 39.99 34.86
C ALA A 182 -26.43 41.13 35.84
N THR A 183 -25.16 41.24 36.23
CA THR A 183 -24.59 42.41 36.88
C THR A 183 -24.14 43.39 35.80
N THR A 184 -24.67 44.62 35.84
CA THR A 184 -24.33 45.73 34.94
C THR A 184 -23.02 46.40 35.37
N SER A 185 -21.94 46.25 34.58
CA SER A 185 -20.83 47.22 34.46
C SER A 185 -19.86 46.75 33.37
N GLY A 186 -19.57 47.58 32.35
CA GLY A 186 -18.51 47.31 31.36
C GLY A 186 -18.91 47.28 29.87
N LYS A 187 -19.77 48.19 29.37
CA LYS A 187 -20.24 48.19 27.97
C LYS A 187 -19.21 48.62 26.90
N ASN A 188 -18.03 49.12 27.28
CA ASN A 188 -17.06 49.68 26.32
C ASN A 188 -15.95 48.70 25.87
N GLU A 189 -15.63 47.65 26.65
CA GLU A 189 -14.59 46.68 26.26
C GLU A 189 -15.12 45.53 25.39
N GLU A 190 -16.39 45.15 25.57
CA GLU A 190 -17.00 44.05 24.82
C GLU A 190 -17.20 44.37 23.33
N THR A 191 -17.39 45.65 22.99
CA THR A 191 -17.51 46.14 21.62
C THR A 191 -16.18 46.12 20.87
N ASP A 192 -15.08 46.35 21.57
CA ASP A 192 -13.73 46.41 20.97
C ASP A 192 -13.18 44.99 20.66
N TYR A 193 -13.49 44.02 21.53
CA TYR A 193 -13.20 42.61 21.26
C TYR A 193 -14.00 42.07 20.06
N LYS A 194 -15.30 42.38 19.99
CA LYS A 194 -16.14 42.01 18.83
C LYS A 194 -15.60 42.61 17.53
N ARG A 195 -15.18 43.88 17.56
CA ARG A 195 -14.57 44.54 16.39
C ARG A 195 -13.26 43.86 15.97
N THR A 196 -12.41 43.52 16.92
CA THR A 196 -11.14 42.82 16.66
C THR A 196 -11.38 41.44 16.05
N LEU A 197 -12.34 40.67 16.57
CA LEU A 197 -12.72 39.38 15.99
C LEU A 197 -13.23 39.52 14.55
N THR A 198 -14.09 40.49 14.27
CA THR A 198 -14.58 40.74 12.90
C THR A 198 -13.43 41.01 11.93
N ILE A 199 -12.47 41.86 12.32
CA ILE A 199 -11.28 42.15 11.49
C ILE A 199 -10.45 40.89 11.24
N LEU A 200 -10.30 40.01 12.24
CA LEU A 200 -9.58 38.75 12.07
C LEU A 200 -10.30 37.79 11.14
N PHE A 201 -11.63 37.70 11.23
CA PHE A 201 -12.43 36.86 10.33
C PHE A 201 -12.43 37.37 8.89
N GLU A 202 -12.50 38.68 8.68
CA GLU A 202 -12.39 39.30 7.34
C GLU A 202 -11.03 38.99 6.72
N LYS A 203 -9.93 39.21 7.47
CA LYS A 203 -8.58 38.84 7.02
C LYS A 203 -8.45 37.36 6.69
N PHE A 204 -9.06 36.49 7.50
CA PHE A 204 -9.06 35.05 7.25
C PHE A 204 -9.84 34.71 5.97
N ALA A 205 -11.01 35.31 5.75
CA ALA A 205 -11.81 35.07 4.54
C ALA A 205 -11.07 35.53 3.28
N GLU A 206 -10.45 36.71 3.31
CA GLU A 206 -9.62 37.22 2.21
C GLU A 206 -8.44 36.30 1.90
N GLU A 207 -7.75 35.81 2.93
CA GLU A 207 -6.62 34.90 2.76
C GLU A 207 -7.07 33.54 2.18
N MET A 208 -8.23 33.05 2.60
CA MET A 208 -8.83 31.84 2.03
C MET A 208 -9.17 32.03 0.55
N GLU A 209 -9.75 33.16 0.17
CA GLU A 209 -10.07 33.47 -1.22
C GLU A 209 -8.81 33.54 -2.10
N LYS A 210 -7.75 34.23 -1.63
CA LYS A 210 -6.45 34.25 -2.30
C LYS A 210 -5.88 32.85 -2.48
N ASN A 211 -5.96 32.01 -1.45
CA ASN A 211 -5.48 30.64 -1.49
C ASN A 211 -6.26 29.78 -2.50
N PHE A 212 -7.58 29.94 -2.59
CA PHE A 212 -8.38 29.24 -3.61
C PHE A 212 -8.03 29.69 -5.02
N ALA A 213 -7.89 30.99 -5.26
CA ALA A 213 -7.52 31.53 -6.57
C ALA A 213 -6.13 31.02 -7.01
N VAL A 214 -5.16 30.99 -6.09
CA VAL A 214 -3.82 30.44 -6.35
C VAL A 214 -3.89 28.93 -6.61
N ALA A 215 -4.68 28.19 -5.84
CA ALA A 215 -4.87 26.76 -6.04
C ALA A 215 -5.49 26.43 -7.41
N GLU A 216 -6.43 27.24 -7.87
CA GLU A 216 -7.05 27.11 -9.18
C GLU A 216 -6.06 27.40 -10.32
N LYS A 217 -5.35 28.53 -10.27
CA LYS A 217 -4.27 28.85 -11.23
C LYS A 217 -3.21 27.74 -11.29
N ASN A 218 -2.83 27.18 -10.13
CA ASN A 218 -1.88 26.07 -10.06
C ASN A 218 -2.41 24.77 -10.69
N LYS A 219 -3.72 24.48 -10.57
CA LYS A 219 -4.34 23.34 -11.26
C LYS A 219 -4.27 23.53 -12.77
N GLU A 220 -4.60 24.72 -13.25
CA GLU A 220 -4.56 25.05 -14.68
C GLU A 220 -3.14 24.97 -15.23
N ARG A 221 -2.15 25.55 -14.53
CA ARG A 221 -0.74 25.48 -14.93
C ARG A 221 -0.26 24.03 -15.06
N ARG A 222 -0.52 23.19 -14.05
CA ARG A 222 -0.17 21.76 -14.09
C ARG A 222 -0.85 21.01 -15.23
N HIS A 223 -2.07 21.40 -15.59
CA HIS A 223 -2.77 20.83 -16.74
C HIS A 223 -2.07 21.20 -18.05
N LYS A 224 -1.73 22.49 -18.24
CA LYS A 224 -1.00 22.98 -19.42
C LYS A 224 0.36 22.30 -19.57
N GLU A 225 1.14 22.23 -18.48
CA GLU A 225 2.42 21.52 -18.45
C GLU A 225 2.26 20.05 -18.83
N LYS A 226 1.26 19.36 -18.28
CA LYS A 226 0.99 17.96 -18.61
C LYS A 226 0.64 17.76 -20.09
N MET A 227 -0.12 18.68 -20.69
CA MET A 227 -0.45 18.61 -22.11
C MET A 227 0.78 18.88 -22.99
N ALA A 228 1.63 19.84 -22.59
CA ALA A 228 2.89 20.11 -23.28
C ALA A 228 3.82 18.88 -23.29
N VAL A 229 3.97 18.20 -22.14
CA VAL A 229 4.78 16.97 -22.05
C VAL A 229 4.23 15.87 -22.94
N ARG A 230 2.92 15.66 -22.97
CA ARG A 230 2.30 14.66 -23.87
C ARG A 230 2.51 15.00 -25.34
N HIS A 231 2.43 16.27 -25.69
CA HIS A 231 2.67 16.72 -27.04
C HIS A 231 4.13 16.46 -27.46
N GLN A 232 5.09 16.79 -26.60
CA GLN A 232 6.51 16.47 -26.82
C GLN A 232 6.75 14.95 -26.95
N GLU A 233 6.12 14.14 -26.10
CA GLU A 233 6.23 12.67 -26.16
C GLU A 233 5.72 12.11 -27.49
N LEU A 234 4.59 12.64 -27.99
CA LEU A 234 4.04 12.24 -29.28
C LEU A 234 4.96 12.64 -30.44
N GLU A 235 5.57 13.81 -30.38
CA GLU A 235 6.51 14.28 -31.41
C GLU A 235 7.77 13.40 -31.45
N LEU A 236 8.32 13.03 -30.29
CA LEU A 236 9.45 12.09 -30.23
C LEU A 236 9.09 10.71 -30.78
N LYS A 237 7.90 10.19 -30.48
CA LYS A 237 7.40 8.92 -31.04
C LYS A 237 7.29 8.98 -32.55
N LYS A 238 6.82 10.10 -33.10
CA LYS A 238 6.73 10.33 -34.55
C LYS A 238 8.10 10.34 -35.20
N GLN A 239 9.08 11.04 -34.61
CA GLN A 239 10.46 11.05 -35.09
C GLN A 239 11.10 9.65 -35.05
N LEU A 240 10.89 8.91 -33.96
CA LEU A 240 11.37 7.53 -33.83
C LEU A 240 10.78 6.61 -34.90
N LEU A 241 9.49 6.76 -35.20
CA LEU A 241 8.83 5.98 -36.25
C LEU A 241 9.42 6.28 -37.63
N LYS A 242 9.66 7.57 -37.93
CA LYS A 242 10.32 7.99 -39.17
C LYS A 242 11.73 7.42 -39.32
N LEU A 243 12.52 7.41 -38.24
CA LEU A 243 13.86 6.81 -38.24
C LEU A 243 13.81 5.30 -38.47
N LYS A 244 12.84 4.59 -37.88
CA LYS A 244 12.65 3.15 -38.12
C LYS A 244 12.29 2.88 -39.57
N GLU A 245 11.41 3.67 -40.16
CA GLU A 245 11.04 3.57 -41.57
C GLU A 245 12.24 3.77 -42.50
N GLN A 246 13.02 4.83 -42.28
CA GLN A 246 14.26 5.07 -43.03
C GLN A 246 15.27 3.94 -42.88
N LYS A 247 15.43 3.38 -41.67
CA LYS A 247 16.31 2.24 -41.43
C LYS A 247 15.87 1.00 -42.22
N MET A 248 14.57 0.69 -42.22
CA MET A 248 14.02 -0.45 -42.96
C MET A 248 14.23 -0.27 -44.47
N GLU A 249 14.06 0.94 -44.99
CA GLU A 249 14.28 1.23 -46.39
C GLU A 249 15.75 1.09 -46.79
N LEU A 250 16.68 1.58 -45.97
CA LEU A 250 18.11 1.37 -46.19
C LEU A 250 18.48 -0.12 -46.18
N GLN A 251 17.93 -0.90 -45.26
CA GLN A 251 18.14 -2.34 -45.23
C GLN A 251 17.61 -3.03 -46.50
N ARG A 252 16.44 -2.61 -47.00
CA ARG A 252 15.90 -3.11 -48.28
C ARG A 252 16.84 -2.80 -49.43
N CYS A 253 17.32 -1.56 -49.54
CA CYS A 253 18.27 -1.15 -50.56
C CYS A 253 19.58 -1.96 -50.50
N GLN A 254 20.11 -2.22 -49.29
CA GLN A 254 21.31 -3.03 -49.09
C GLN A 254 21.12 -4.48 -49.56
N ILE A 255 19.98 -5.09 -49.25
CA ILE A 255 19.67 -6.47 -49.69
C ILE A 255 19.58 -6.53 -51.21
N ILE A 256 18.91 -5.56 -51.85
CA ILE A 256 18.79 -5.49 -53.31
C ILE A 256 20.17 -5.33 -53.96
N ALA A 257 21.01 -4.43 -53.44
CA ALA A 257 22.36 -4.22 -53.94
C ALA A 257 23.24 -5.47 -53.78
N ALA A 258 23.17 -6.15 -52.63
CA ALA A 258 23.91 -7.39 -52.38
C ALA A 258 23.48 -8.49 -53.36
N ALA A 259 22.18 -8.66 -53.61
CA ALA A 259 21.66 -9.63 -54.57
C ALA A 259 22.12 -9.34 -56.01
N GLN A 260 22.16 -8.07 -56.41
CA GLN A 260 22.67 -7.66 -57.73
C GLN A 260 24.16 -7.97 -57.89
N ASN A 261 24.98 -7.68 -56.87
CA ASN A 261 26.42 -7.99 -56.89
C ASN A 261 26.69 -9.50 -57.00
N LEU A 262 25.94 -10.33 -56.27
CA LEU A 262 26.04 -11.80 -56.40
C LEU A 262 25.71 -12.25 -57.82
N ARG A 263 24.68 -11.67 -58.45
CA ARG A 263 24.29 -12.01 -59.83
C ARG A 263 25.35 -11.61 -60.86
N LEU A 264 26.07 -10.51 -60.64
CA LEU A 264 27.14 -10.08 -61.53
C LEU A 264 28.40 -10.94 -61.40
N ASN A 265 28.72 -11.42 -60.20
CA ASN A 265 29.88 -12.29 -59.94
C ASN A 265 29.70 -13.75 -60.42
N MET A 266 28.51 -14.15 -60.86
CA MET A 266 28.22 -15.48 -61.40
C MET A 266 28.15 -15.53 -62.93
N LYS A 267 28.46 -14.42 -63.61
CA LYS A 267 28.69 -14.38 -65.07
C LYS A 267 30.18 -14.27 -65.34
#